data_AF-A0A1G5PHV2-F1
#
_entry.id   AF-A0A1G5PHV2-F1
#
_cell.length_a   1.000
_cell.length_b   1.000
_cell.length_c   1.000
_cell.angle_alpha   90.00
_cell.angle_beta   90.00
_cell.angle_gamma   90.00
#
_symmetry.space_group_name_H-M   'P 1'
#
loop_
_entity.id
_entity.type
_entity.pdbx_description
1 polymer ?
#
loop_
_entity_poly.entity_id
_entity_poly.type
_entity_poly.pdbx_seq_one_letter_code
_entity_poly.pdbx_strand_id
1 'polypeptide(L)'
;MNAISRGCPVDGAQPVLSLEQIETLHTALAGRLLAVCFGSGVDSTAMLVALHAAGLRPDLITFADTGAEKPETLAHVEAMNTVLRGWGWPTVSVCRKVPKPTTGYQDLYGNCMANEILPSLAFGMKSCSVKWKQVPQDQFIKGARSGPNARAPHPLWQQATATGQRIVKLIGYDCGRADLRRSQRLKPADADFDYVYPLQLIRWARRDCVRAITQALGADRVPIKSACFFCPASKHWELYWLAAHHPQLLERALLLERQALTGKHSRFDAVEFGASWEDLVRNADSFPSTTTTVGLGRSFAWNQWARINGVVDEAFNVKRGEGDRARFARLSDTLRDPDNALDSRSQVIPTVSIEVEQLELWR
;
A
#
# COMPACT_ATOMS: atom_id res chain seq x y z
N MET A 1 -30.45 12.65 31.24
CA MET A 1 -31.25 11.86 30.29
C MET A 1 -30.98 12.39 28.90
N ASN A 2 -30.13 11.73 28.13
CA ASN A 2 -29.99 11.98 26.69
C ASN A 2 -29.90 10.62 26.02
N ALA A 3 -30.96 10.27 25.30
CA ALA A 3 -31.12 9.02 24.62
C ALA A 3 -30.11 8.95 23.46
N ILE A 4 -29.13 8.06 23.59
CA ILE A 4 -28.38 7.54 22.45
C ILE A 4 -29.41 6.81 21.60
N SER A 5 -29.82 7.43 20.49
CA SER A 5 -30.60 6.79 19.43
C SER A 5 -29.79 5.62 18.87
N ARG A 6 -29.93 4.46 19.50
CA ARG A 6 -29.51 3.17 18.94
C ARG A 6 -30.46 2.89 17.79
N GLY A 7 -30.05 3.24 16.58
CA GLY A 7 -30.69 2.73 15.37
C GLY A 7 -30.67 1.21 15.46
N CYS A 8 -31.85 0.61 15.56
CA CYS A 8 -32.01 -0.84 15.49
C CYS A 8 -31.63 -1.27 14.06
N PRO A 9 -30.76 -2.26 13.87
CA PRO A 9 -30.45 -2.77 12.53
C PRO A 9 -31.74 -3.34 11.93
N VAL A 10 -32.19 -2.71 10.84
CA VAL A 10 -33.20 -3.30 9.95
C VAL A 10 -32.52 -4.47 9.23
N ASP A 11 -33.21 -5.61 9.17
CA ASP A 11 -32.84 -6.84 8.45
C ASP A 11 -31.62 -7.62 8.93
N GLY A 12 -31.76 -8.43 10.00
CA GLY A 12 -31.07 -9.72 10.23
C GLY A 12 -29.53 -9.81 10.13
N ALA A 13 -28.84 -8.72 9.79
CA ALA A 13 -27.44 -8.64 9.54
C ALA A 13 -26.73 -8.41 10.87
N GLN A 14 -25.78 -9.28 11.19
CA GLN A 14 -24.98 -9.11 12.40
C GLN A 14 -24.26 -7.75 12.36
N PRO A 15 -24.18 -7.02 13.50
CA PRO A 15 -23.47 -5.75 13.53
C PRO A 15 -22.00 -5.93 13.17
N VAL A 16 -21.40 -4.91 12.53
CA VAL A 16 -19.99 -4.93 12.09
C VAL A 16 -19.02 -5.15 13.27
N LEU A 17 -19.36 -4.61 14.44
CA LEU A 17 -18.62 -4.79 15.68
C LEU A 17 -19.51 -5.43 16.75
N SER A 18 -18.89 -6.28 17.58
CA SER A 18 -19.48 -6.72 18.85
C SER A 18 -19.43 -5.60 19.90
N LEU A 19 -20.24 -5.72 20.96
CA LEU A 19 -20.24 -4.77 22.07
C LEU A 19 -18.87 -4.69 22.77
N GLU A 20 -18.18 -5.82 22.96
CA GLU A 20 -16.84 -5.88 23.55
C GLU A 20 -15.81 -5.11 22.70
N GLN A 21 -15.90 -5.23 21.37
CA GLN A 21 -15.02 -4.49 20.46
C GLN A 21 -15.30 -2.98 20.50
N ILE A 22 -16.57 -2.58 20.59
CA ILE A 22 -16.95 -1.17 20.76
C ILE A 22 -16.37 -0.64 22.08
N GLU A 23 -16.60 -1.33 23.20
CA GLU A 23 -16.08 -0.94 24.52
C GLU A 23 -14.55 -0.84 24.54
N THR A 24 -13.86 -1.79 23.89
CA THR A 24 -12.41 -1.80 23.75
C THR A 24 -11.91 -0.56 23.00
N LEU A 25 -12.56 -0.20 21.88
CA LEU A 25 -12.20 1.00 21.12
C LEU A 25 -12.48 2.28 21.91
N HIS A 26 -13.63 2.37 22.59
CA HIS A 26 -13.98 3.52 23.42
C HIS A 26 -12.98 3.71 24.56
N THR A 27 -12.64 2.63 25.27
CA THR A 27 -11.65 2.67 26.35
C THR A 27 -10.30 3.20 25.86
N ALA A 28 -9.89 2.83 24.65
CA ALA A 28 -8.61 3.25 24.10
C ALA A 28 -8.62 4.67 23.48
N LEU A 29 -9.75 5.12 22.93
CA LEU A 29 -9.78 6.26 21.99
C LEU A 29 -10.75 7.38 22.35
N ALA A 30 -11.77 7.14 23.18
CA ALA A 30 -12.78 8.15 23.48
C ALA A 30 -12.16 9.38 24.18
N GLY A 31 -12.57 10.57 23.74
CA GLY A 31 -12.08 11.85 24.29
C GLY A 31 -10.64 12.22 23.89
N ARG A 32 -9.97 11.42 23.06
CA ARG A 32 -8.62 11.71 22.55
C ARG A 32 -8.68 12.49 21.24
N LEU A 33 -7.61 13.20 20.91
CA LEU A 33 -7.41 13.82 19.60
C LEU A 33 -6.93 12.75 18.59
N LEU A 34 -7.74 12.42 17.59
CA LEU A 34 -7.52 11.28 16.70
C LEU A 34 -7.08 11.73 15.30
N ALA A 35 -5.90 11.27 14.88
CA ALA A 35 -5.39 11.47 13.51
C ALA A 35 -5.24 10.11 12.79
N VAL A 36 -6.10 9.84 11.82
CA VAL A 36 -6.04 8.61 11.02
C VAL A 36 -4.98 8.71 9.93
N CYS A 37 -4.06 7.75 9.91
CA CYS A 37 -3.14 7.54 8.79
C CYS A 37 -3.82 6.61 7.77
N PHE A 38 -4.60 7.19 6.86
CA PHE A 38 -5.31 6.45 5.82
C PHE A 38 -4.33 6.06 4.72
N GLY A 39 -3.98 4.77 4.64
CA GLY A 39 -3.09 4.24 3.61
C GLY A 39 -3.80 3.94 2.28
N SER A 40 -5.11 4.13 2.20
CA SER A 40 -5.96 3.78 1.04
C SER A 40 -5.94 2.30 0.64
N GLY A 41 -5.63 1.41 1.59
CA GLY A 41 -5.69 -0.04 1.42
C GLY A 41 -6.77 -0.65 2.32
N VAL A 42 -6.88 -1.98 2.30
CA VAL A 42 -7.90 -2.74 3.02
C VAL A 42 -7.91 -2.38 4.51
N ASP A 43 -6.78 -2.52 5.20
CA ASP A 43 -6.73 -2.35 6.66
C ASP A 43 -7.09 -0.92 7.08
N SER A 44 -6.54 0.10 6.42
CA SER A 44 -6.89 1.48 6.73
C SER A 44 -8.34 1.84 6.41
N THR A 45 -8.96 1.17 5.43
CA THR A 45 -10.38 1.35 5.09
C THR A 45 -11.26 0.67 6.15
N ALA A 46 -10.92 -0.56 6.54
CA ALA A 46 -11.61 -1.27 7.61
C ALA A 46 -11.48 -0.55 8.96
N MET A 47 -10.34 0.10 9.22
CA MET A 47 -10.17 0.93 10.41
C MET A 47 -11.16 2.10 10.44
N LEU A 48 -11.41 2.77 9.31
CA LEU A 48 -12.44 3.82 9.24
C LEU A 48 -13.84 3.25 9.48
N VAL A 49 -14.15 2.09 8.91
CA VAL A 49 -15.42 1.38 9.15
C VAL A 49 -15.60 1.01 10.63
N ALA A 50 -14.55 0.48 11.29
CA ALA A 50 -14.59 0.13 12.71
C ALA A 50 -14.81 1.37 13.58
N LEU A 51 -14.09 2.47 13.31
CA LEU A 51 -14.27 3.74 14.02
C LEU A 51 -15.71 4.27 13.85
N HIS A 52 -16.27 4.20 12.63
CA HIS A 52 -17.63 4.64 12.35
C HIS A 52 -18.66 3.79 13.08
N ALA A 53 -18.52 2.46 13.02
CA ALA A 53 -19.38 1.52 13.74
C ALA A 53 -19.31 1.69 15.27
N ALA A 54 -18.16 2.13 15.81
CA ALA A 54 -18.01 2.46 17.22
C ALA A 54 -18.49 3.89 17.58
N GLY A 55 -18.85 4.73 16.61
CA GLY A 55 -19.21 6.13 16.87
C GLY A 55 -18.03 7.02 17.26
N LEU A 56 -16.80 6.65 16.87
CA LEU A 56 -15.58 7.39 17.14
C LEU A 56 -15.15 8.17 15.90
N ARG A 57 -15.44 9.47 15.87
CA ARG A 57 -15.09 10.36 14.75
C ARG A 57 -13.62 10.80 14.84
N PRO A 58 -12.79 10.63 13.80
CA PRO A 58 -11.45 11.19 13.77
C PRO A 58 -11.48 12.71 13.55
N ASP A 59 -10.53 13.41 14.14
CA ASP A 59 -10.37 14.87 13.95
C ASP A 59 -9.66 15.21 12.64
N LEU A 60 -8.81 14.29 12.17
CA LEU A 60 -8.04 14.42 10.95
C LEU A 60 -7.83 13.07 10.28
N ILE A 61 -7.90 13.03 8.96
CA ILE A 61 -7.55 11.87 8.14
C ILE A 61 -6.51 12.31 7.12
N THR A 62 -5.34 11.68 7.13
CA THR A 62 -4.25 11.99 6.19
C THR A 62 -3.92 10.80 5.29
N PHE A 63 -3.62 11.07 4.02
CA PHE A 63 -3.06 10.11 3.06
C PHE A 63 -1.74 10.66 2.52
N ALA A 64 -0.69 9.86 2.52
CA ALA A 64 0.58 10.25 1.92
C ALA A 64 0.65 9.81 0.46
N ASP A 65 0.57 10.78 -0.44
CA ASP A 65 0.78 10.55 -1.87
C ASP A 65 2.28 10.65 -2.18
N THR A 66 2.84 9.52 -2.63
CA THR A 66 4.25 9.40 -2.98
C THR A 66 4.56 9.92 -4.39
N GLY A 67 3.54 10.30 -5.17
CA GLY A 67 3.60 10.56 -6.62
C GLY A 67 3.79 9.30 -7.46
N ALA A 68 3.75 8.14 -6.82
CA ALA A 68 4.11 6.84 -7.36
C ALA A 68 3.05 5.76 -7.08
N GLU A 69 1.87 6.17 -6.61
CA GLU A 69 0.76 5.27 -6.29
C GLU A 69 0.11 4.71 -7.56
N LYS A 70 -0.61 3.59 -7.43
CA LYS A 70 -1.48 3.08 -8.50
C LYS A 70 -2.68 4.03 -8.69
N PRO A 71 -3.22 4.20 -9.91
CA PRO A 71 -4.41 5.02 -10.15
C PRO A 71 -5.59 4.64 -9.25
N GLU A 72 -5.79 3.36 -8.99
CA GLU A 72 -6.82 2.79 -8.13
C GLU A 72 -6.68 3.22 -6.67
N THR A 73 -5.44 3.41 -6.20
CA THR A 73 -5.20 3.95 -4.86
C THR A 73 -5.78 5.36 -4.76
N LEU A 74 -5.55 6.21 -5.76
CA LEU A 74 -6.06 7.59 -5.77
C LEU A 74 -7.57 7.62 -6.00
N ALA A 75 -8.09 6.78 -6.88
CA ALA A 75 -9.53 6.63 -7.09
C ALA A 75 -10.24 6.18 -5.80
N HIS A 76 -9.63 5.28 -5.03
CA HIS A 76 -10.18 4.84 -3.74
C HIS A 76 -10.17 5.95 -2.69
N VAL A 77 -9.17 6.84 -2.67
CA VAL A 77 -9.19 8.04 -1.83
C VAL A 77 -10.43 8.88 -2.13
N GLU A 78 -10.75 9.13 -3.41
CA GLU A 78 -11.94 9.90 -3.78
C GLU A 78 -13.25 9.18 -3.50
N ALA A 79 -13.27 7.86 -3.72
CA ALA A 79 -14.38 7.00 -3.39
C ALA A 79 -14.69 7.06 -1.89
N MET A 80 -13.65 7.03 -1.04
CA MET A 80 -13.77 7.15 0.41
C MET A 80 -14.12 8.57 0.86
N ASN A 81 -13.66 9.62 0.18
CA ASN A 81 -14.09 10.99 0.47
C ASN A 81 -15.62 11.15 0.36
N THR A 82 -16.25 10.44 -0.58
CA THR A 82 -17.72 10.42 -0.72
C THR A 82 -18.38 9.75 0.48
N VAL A 83 -17.85 8.61 0.93
CA VAL A 83 -18.32 7.91 2.14
C VAL A 83 -18.16 8.79 3.39
N LEU A 84 -16.98 9.39 3.57
CA LEU A 84 -16.67 10.26 4.71
C LEU A 84 -17.58 11.47 4.79
N ARG A 85 -17.89 12.12 3.66
CA ARG A 85 -18.89 13.20 3.61
C ARG A 85 -20.27 12.70 4.02
N GLY A 86 -20.69 11.54 3.56
CA GLY A 86 -21.95 10.90 3.95
C GLY A 86 -22.04 10.64 5.46
N TRP A 87 -20.92 10.36 6.11
CA TRP A 87 -20.82 10.20 7.57
C TRP A 87 -20.69 11.52 8.35
N GLY A 88 -20.57 12.67 7.68
CA GLY A 88 -20.28 13.96 8.33
C GLY A 88 -18.84 14.06 8.90
N TRP A 89 -17.93 13.26 8.36
CA TRP A 89 -16.53 13.18 8.78
C TRP A 89 -15.64 14.12 7.95
N PRO A 90 -14.47 14.51 8.45
CA PRO A 90 -13.48 15.20 7.62
C PRO A 90 -13.07 14.32 6.43
N THR A 91 -12.86 14.94 5.27
CA THR A 91 -12.30 14.26 4.10
C THR A 91 -10.80 14.03 4.25
N VAL A 92 -10.25 13.13 3.43
CA VAL A 92 -8.83 12.81 3.40
C VAL A 92 -8.01 14.03 2.98
N SER A 93 -7.03 14.40 3.81
CA SER A 93 -6.00 15.39 3.48
C SER A 93 -4.82 14.71 2.79
N VAL A 94 -4.58 15.04 1.53
CA VAL A 94 -3.45 14.50 0.75
C VAL A 94 -2.16 15.24 1.11
N CYS A 95 -1.19 14.50 1.65
CA CYS A 95 0.12 15.01 2.04
C CYS A 95 1.19 14.54 1.05
N ARG A 96 1.98 15.46 0.49
CA ARG A 96 3.07 15.14 -0.44
C ARG A 96 4.42 15.65 0.06
N LYS A 97 5.48 14.88 -0.13
CA LYS A 97 6.84 15.42 -0.03
C LYS A 97 7.08 16.31 -1.25
N VAL A 98 7.50 17.55 -1.03
CA VAL A 98 7.92 18.46 -2.11
C VAL A 98 9.45 18.59 -2.05
N PRO A 99 10.21 18.02 -2.99
CA PRO A 99 11.67 18.20 -3.06
C PRO A 99 12.03 19.68 -3.31
N LYS A 100 13.31 20.05 -3.12
CA LYS A 100 13.76 21.38 -3.55
C LYS A 100 13.73 21.42 -5.09
N PRO A 101 13.46 22.57 -5.73
CA PRO A 101 13.50 22.68 -7.18
C PRO A 101 14.81 22.16 -7.81
N THR A 102 15.94 22.33 -7.11
CA THR A 102 17.27 21.89 -7.53
C THR A 102 17.55 20.39 -7.35
N THR A 103 16.61 19.61 -6.81
CA THR A 103 16.84 18.18 -6.47
C THR A 103 16.78 17.26 -7.69
N GLY A 104 16.22 17.71 -8.83
CA GLY A 104 16.19 16.94 -10.07
C GLY A 104 15.14 15.83 -10.13
N TYR A 105 14.26 15.71 -9.14
CA TYR A 105 13.11 14.81 -9.13
C TYR A 105 11.96 15.38 -8.30
N GLN A 106 10.73 14.93 -8.56
CA GLN A 106 9.52 15.42 -7.90
C GLN A 106 8.86 14.40 -6.97
N ASP A 107 8.98 13.11 -7.29
CA ASP A 107 8.29 12.02 -6.60
C ASP A 107 9.26 10.89 -6.22
N LEU A 108 8.73 9.84 -5.56
CA LEU A 108 9.53 8.69 -5.15
C LEU A 108 10.10 7.91 -6.35
N TYR A 109 9.39 7.82 -7.46
CA TYR A 109 9.88 7.13 -8.67
C TYR A 109 11.08 7.88 -9.26
N GLY A 110 10.92 9.19 -9.48
CA GLY A 110 11.98 10.07 -9.94
C GLY A 110 13.17 10.10 -8.99
N ASN A 111 12.96 10.03 -7.67
CA ASN A 111 14.06 9.88 -6.72
C ASN A 111 14.86 8.60 -7.00
N CYS A 112 14.17 7.47 -7.15
CA CYS A 112 14.81 6.19 -7.43
C CYS A 112 15.55 6.21 -8.78
N MET A 113 14.93 6.73 -9.85
CA MET A 113 15.55 6.85 -11.17
C MET A 113 16.77 7.79 -11.18
N ALA A 114 16.64 9.00 -10.63
CA ALA A 114 17.71 10.00 -10.64
C ALA A 114 18.94 9.58 -9.82
N ASN A 115 18.75 8.67 -8.86
CA ASN A 115 19.83 8.16 -8.02
C ASN A 115 20.25 6.74 -8.40
N GLU A 116 19.62 6.12 -9.41
CA GLU A 116 19.88 4.74 -9.84
C GLU A 116 19.80 3.75 -8.67
N ILE A 117 18.74 3.86 -7.87
CA ILE A 117 18.50 3.01 -6.68
C ILE A 117 17.09 2.45 -6.66
N LEU A 118 16.93 1.33 -5.97
CA LEU A 118 15.63 0.81 -5.57
C LEU A 118 15.09 1.55 -4.33
N PRO A 119 13.78 1.49 -4.04
CA PRO A 119 13.23 1.94 -2.77
C PRO A 119 13.94 1.27 -1.59
N SER A 120 14.15 2.01 -0.50
CA SER A 120 14.87 1.51 0.67
C SER A 120 14.34 0.18 1.23
N LEU A 121 13.04 -0.08 1.02
CA LEU A 121 12.37 -1.30 1.45
C LEU A 121 12.95 -2.56 0.80
N ALA A 122 13.49 -2.46 -0.43
CA ALA A 122 14.20 -3.54 -1.11
C ALA A 122 15.50 -3.95 -0.39
N PHE A 123 16.03 -3.04 0.43
CA PHE A 123 17.22 -3.24 1.26
C PHE A 123 16.86 -3.55 2.72
N GLY A 124 15.59 -3.87 3.02
CA GLY A 124 15.10 -4.07 4.40
C GLY A 124 15.03 -2.80 5.25
N MET A 125 15.26 -1.62 4.66
CA MET A 125 15.27 -0.33 5.34
C MET A 125 13.92 0.39 5.24
N LYS A 126 13.70 1.40 6.09
CA LYS A 126 12.42 2.13 6.20
C LYS A 126 12.45 3.57 5.68
N SER A 127 13.59 4.04 5.16
CA SER A 127 13.77 5.46 4.82
C SER A 127 12.82 5.95 3.72
N CYS A 128 12.38 5.10 2.79
CA CYS A 128 11.37 5.48 1.79
C CYS A 128 10.02 5.80 2.45
N SER A 129 9.54 4.96 3.38
CA SER A 129 8.30 5.20 4.11
C SER A 129 8.41 6.41 5.03
N VAL A 130 9.57 6.63 5.67
CA VAL A 130 9.79 7.81 6.52
C VAL A 130 9.76 9.09 5.67
N LYS A 131 10.60 9.17 4.63
CA LYS A 131 10.76 10.36 3.78
C LYS A 131 9.49 10.73 3.02
N TRP A 132 8.79 9.74 2.49
CA TRP A 132 7.68 9.96 1.55
C TRP A 132 6.30 9.76 2.17
N LYS A 133 6.19 9.16 3.36
CA LYS A 133 4.89 8.94 4.02
C LYS A 133 4.79 9.58 5.39
N GLN A 134 5.72 9.28 6.29
CA GLN A 134 5.66 9.79 7.67
C GLN A 134 5.90 11.31 7.70
N VAL A 135 7.03 11.76 7.17
CA VAL A 135 7.43 13.18 7.25
C VAL A 135 6.39 14.13 6.64
N PRO A 136 5.82 13.88 5.44
CA PRO A 136 4.80 14.77 4.88
C PRO A 136 3.53 14.85 5.73
N GLN A 137 3.10 13.74 6.33
CA GLN A 137 1.93 13.73 7.22
C GLN A 137 2.22 14.46 8.54
N ASP A 138 3.42 14.26 9.10
CA ASP A 138 3.83 14.96 10.33
C ASP A 138 3.94 16.48 10.09
N GLN A 139 4.50 16.90 8.96
CA GLN A 139 4.53 18.30 8.54
C GLN A 139 3.12 18.86 8.27
N PHE A 140 2.20 18.00 7.79
CA PHE A 140 0.80 18.40 7.64
C PHE A 140 0.13 18.66 9.01
N ILE A 141 0.46 17.88 10.03
CA ILE A 141 -0.11 18.07 11.36
C ILE A 141 0.57 19.24 12.08
N LYS A 142 1.91 19.16 12.23
CA LYS A 142 2.72 20.07 13.04
C LYS A 142 3.07 21.39 12.37
N GLY A 143 2.90 21.47 11.06
CA GLY A 143 3.48 22.54 10.25
C GLY A 143 4.96 22.30 9.95
N ALA A 144 5.49 23.11 9.05
CA ALA A 144 6.90 23.15 8.70
C ALA A 144 7.33 24.61 8.60
N ARG A 145 8.35 25.00 9.37
CA ARG A 145 8.80 26.41 9.43
C ARG A 145 9.49 26.87 8.13
N SER A 146 10.13 25.95 7.41
CA SER A 146 10.95 26.26 6.24
C SER A 146 10.98 25.11 5.24
N GLY A 147 11.58 25.39 4.08
CA GLY A 147 11.71 24.45 2.98
C GLY A 147 10.46 24.35 2.10
N PRO A 148 10.47 23.49 1.07
CA PRO A 148 9.40 23.44 0.07
C PRO A 148 8.04 22.97 0.60
N ASN A 149 8.04 22.33 1.77
CA ASN A 149 6.83 21.90 2.47
C ASN A 149 6.37 22.91 3.54
N ALA A 150 6.96 24.12 3.59
CA ALA A 150 6.66 25.13 4.61
C ALA A 150 5.16 25.42 4.67
N ARG A 151 4.60 25.35 5.87
CA ARG A 151 3.16 25.56 6.14
C ARG A 151 2.91 25.77 7.62
N ALA A 152 1.81 26.46 7.92
CA ALA A 152 1.32 26.59 9.29
C ALA A 152 0.87 25.22 9.86
N PRO A 153 0.89 25.04 11.20
CA PRO A 153 0.35 23.85 11.84
C PRO A 153 -1.16 23.72 11.62
N HIS A 154 -1.65 22.49 11.50
CA HIS A 154 -3.08 22.20 11.43
C HIS A 154 -3.78 22.64 12.75
N PRO A 155 -5.06 23.08 12.72
CA PRO A 155 -5.80 23.44 13.94
C PRO A 155 -5.76 22.36 15.03
N LEU A 156 -5.77 21.08 14.65
CA LEU A 156 -5.62 19.96 15.59
C LEU A 156 -4.32 20.03 16.41
N TRP A 157 -3.20 20.43 15.80
CA TRP A 157 -1.92 20.60 16.51
C TRP A 157 -1.95 21.79 17.47
N GLN A 158 -2.62 22.87 17.08
CA GLN A 158 -2.79 24.05 17.92
C GLN A 158 -3.65 23.72 19.14
N GLN A 159 -4.75 22.98 18.94
CA GLN A 159 -5.60 22.48 20.02
C GLN A 159 -4.86 21.53 20.95
N ALA A 160 -4.09 20.57 20.41
CA ALA A 160 -3.25 19.66 21.20
C ALA A 160 -2.28 20.44 22.10
N THR A 161 -1.59 21.44 21.52
CA THR A 161 -0.66 22.29 22.26
C THR A 161 -1.36 23.12 23.33
N ALA A 162 -2.48 23.75 23.01
CA ALA A 162 -3.22 24.62 23.93
C ALA A 162 -3.84 23.86 25.12
N THR A 163 -4.24 22.60 24.90
CA THR A 163 -4.87 21.77 25.94
C THR A 163 -3.88 20.84 26.65
N GLY A 164 -2.63 20.76 26.18
CA GLY A 164 -1.65 19.77 26.66
C GLY A 164 -1.98 18.33 26.28
N GLN A 165 -3.02 18.08 25.47
CA GLN A 165 -3.37 16.75 25.00
C GLN A 165 -2.43 16.27 23.90
N ARG A 166 -2.12 14.98 23.89
CA ARG A 166 -1.35 14.34 22.82
C ARG A 166 -2.27 13.83 21.72
N ILE A 167 -1.85 14.01 20.46
CA ILE A 167 -2.55 13.45 19.31
C ILE A 167 -2.22 11.96 19.20
N VAL A 168 -3.25 11.14 19.03
CA VAL A 168 -3.16 9.70 18.80
C VAL A 168 -3.23 9.43 17.30
N LYS A 169 -2.13 8.96 16.72
CA LYS A 169 -2.07 8.54 15.33
C LYS A 169 -2.54 7.10 15.20
N LEU A 170 -3.62 6.91 14.46
CA LEU A 170 -4.23 5.60 14.22
C LEU A 170 -3.65 4.99 12.94
N ILE A 171 -3.10 3.78 13.06
CA ILE A 171 -2.45 3.05 11.97
C ILE A 171 -3.19 1.73 11.75
N GLY A 172 -3.61 1.48 10.51
CA GLY A 172 -4.31 0.26 10.11
C GLY A 172 -3.38 -0.93 9.98
N TYR A 173 -2.83 -1.43 11.08
CA TYR A 173 -2.15 -2.73 11.13
C TYR A 173 -3.12 -3.77 11.65
N ASP A 174 -3.31 -4.86 10.90
CA ASP A 174 -4.18 -5.97 11.31
C ASP A 174 -3.46 -6.98 12.23
N CYS A 175 -4.18 -8.01 12.68
CA CYS A 175 -3.65 -9.12 13.49
C CYS A 175 -2.94 -10.21 12.65
N GLY A 176 -2.69 -9.98 11.37
CA GLY A 176 -1.90 -10.84 10.52
C GLY A 176 -0.43 -10.87 10.93
N ARG A 177 0.22 -12.02 10.71
CA ARG A 177 1.62 -12.25 11.11
C ARG A 177 2.59 -11.17 10.63
N ALA A 178 2.35 -10.61 9.44
CA ALA A 178 3.23 -9.58 8.87
C ALA A 178 3.18 -8.27 9.65
N ASP A 179 1.99 -7.86 10.08
CA ASP A 179 1.72 -6.60 10.77
C ASP A 179 1.98 -6.70 12.26
N LEU A 180 1.68 -7.83 12.90
CA LEU A 180 2.11 -8.10 14.28
C LEU A 180 3.64 -7.99 14.42
N ARG A 181 4.40 -8.59 13.49
CA ARG A 181 5.87 -8.47 13.50
C ARG A 181 6.33 -7.02 13.33
N ARG A 182 5.57 -6.19 12.59
CA ARG A 182 5.88 -4.77 12.41
C ARG A 182 5.57 -3.99 13.68
N SER A 183 4.37 -4.13 14.25
CA SER A 183 3.93 -3.37 15.43
C SER A 183 4.73 -3.69 16.69
N GLN A 184 5.10 -4.95 16.92
CA GLN A 184 5.89 -5.38 18.10
C GLN A 184 7.26 -4.68 18.25
N ARG A 185 7.82 -4.15 17.16
CA ARG A 185 9.13 -3.48 17.15
C ARG A 185 9.04 -1.96 17.16
N LEU A 186 7.83 -1.41 17.22
CA LEU A 186 7.60 0.04 17.18
C LEU A 186 7.33 0.56 18.57
N LYS A 187 7.81 1.77 18.84
CA LYS A 187 7.50 2.47 20.08
C LYS A 187 6.01 2.86 20.07
N PRO A 188 5.31 2.76 21.21
CA PRO A 188 3.91 3.16 21.30
C PRO A 188 3.72 4.68 21.24
N ALA A 189 4.79 5.47 21.34
CA ALA A 189 4.78 6.91 21.22
C ALA A 189 6.16 7.42 20.76
N ASP A 190 6.20 8.65 20.26
CA ASP A 190 7.41 9.45 20.10
C ASP A 190 7.28 10.81 20.82
N ALA A 191 8.13 11.78 20.49
CA ALA A 191 8.08 13.10 21.12
C ALA A 191 6.73 13.80 20.92
N ASP A 192 6.07 13.60 19.79
CA ASP A 192 4.93 14.40 19.33
C ASP A 192 3.60 13.63 19.38
N PHE A 193 3.64 12.31 19.15
CA PHE A 193 2.45 11.49 18.93
C PHE A 193 2.42 10.22 19.77
N ASP A 194 1.21 9.78 20.10
CA ASP A 194 0.95 8.40 20.53
C ASP A 194 0.48 7.58 19.33
N TYR A 195 0.77 6.28 19.32
CA TYR A 195 0.46 5.37 18.22
C TYR A 195 -0.46 4.26 18.70
N VAL A 196 -1.59 4.09 18.00
CA VAL A 196 -2.54 3.02 18.28
C VAL A 196 -2.87 2.26 16.99
N TYR A 197 -3.09 0.95 17.13
CA TYR A 197 -3.45 0.03 16.05
C TYR A 197 -4.88 -0.50 16.31
N PRO A 198 -5.95 0.24 15.93
CA PRO A 198 -7.32 -0.09 16.32
C PRO A 198 -7.74 -1.52 15.94
N LEU A 199 -7.32 -2.00 14.77
CA LEU A 199 -7.62 -3.35 14.30
C LEU A 199 -7.01 -4.43 15.20
N GLN A 200 -5.83 -4.18 15.78
CA GLN A 200 -5.22 -5.11 16.74
C GLN A 200 -5.95 -5.12 18.09
N LEU A 201 -6.49 -3.97 18.51
CA LEU A 201 -7.29 -3.89 19.73
C LEU A 201 -8.56 -4.76 19.63
N ILE A 202 -9.24 -4.71 18.48
CA ILE A 202 -10.47 -5.48 18.22
C ILE A 202 -10.22 -6.86 17.59
N ARG A 203 -8.95 -7.27 17.51
CA ARG A 203 -8.49 -8.57 17.02
C ARG A 203 -8.89 -8.90 15.58
N TRP A 204 -8.98 -7.89 14.71
CA TRP A 204 -9.27 -8.10 13.29
C TRP A 204 -8.03 -8.52 12.53
N ALA A 205 -8.11 -9.67 11.86
CA ALA A 205 -7.19 -10.04 10.79
C ALA A 205 -7.68 -9.49 9.44
N ARG A 206 -6.90 -9.71 8.38
CA ARG A 206 -7.23 -9.23 7.03
C ARG A 206 -8.63 -9.63 6.55
N ARG A 207 -9.02 -10.88 6.79
CA ARG A 207 -10.34 -11.40 6.38
C ARG A 207 -11.48 -10.68 7.08
N ASP A 208 -11.29 -10.32 8.35
CA ASP A 208 -12.25 -9.50 9.10
C ASP A 208 -12.36 -8.10 8.49
N CYS A 209 -11.24 -7.53 8.07
CA CYS A 209 -11.21 -6.23 7.41
C CYS A 209 -11.99 -6.24 6.08
N VAL A 210 -11.76 -7.24 5.22
CA VAL A 210 -12.51 -7.41 3.96
C VAL A 210 -14.00 -7.58 4.22
N ARG A 211 -14.37 -8.45 5.18
CA ARG A 211 -15.76 -8.68 5.57
C ARG A 211 -16.43 -7.39 6.04
N ALA A 212 -15.78 -6.65 6.95
CA ALA A 212 -16.32 -5.42 7.51
C ALA A 212 -16.55 -4.34 6.45
N ILE A 213 -15.60 -4.16 5.52
CA ILE A 213 -15.77 -3.23 4.39
C ILE A 213 -16.92 -3.67 3.50
N THR A 214 -16.95 -4.94 3.10
CA THR A 214 -17.99 -5.49 2.22
C THR A 214 -19.37 -5.29 2.82
N GLN A 215 -19.51 -5.57 4.11
CA GLN A 215 -20.76 -5.43 4.84
C GLN A 215 -21.20 -3.96 4.98
N ALA A 216 -20.27 -3.05 5.31
CA ALA A 216 -20.61 -1.67 5.62
C ALA A 216 -20.73 -0.78 4.36
N LEU A 217 -19.95 -1.06 3.33
CA LEU A 217 -19.73 -0.17 2.18
C LEU A 217 -19.97 -0.84 0.82
N GLY A 218 -20.10 -2.17 0.77
CA GLY A 218 -20.19 -2.93 -0.48
C GLY A 218 -18.86 -3.56 -0.91
N ALA A 219 -18.94 -4.65 -1.68
CA ALA A 219 -17.76 -5.39 -2.16
C ALA A 219 -16.87 -4.58 -3.10
N ASP A 220 -17.47 -3.65 -3.86
CA ASP A 220 -16.78 -2.69 -4.74
C ASP A 220 -15.86 -1.73 -3.96
N ARG A 221 -16.07 -1.60 -2.65
CA ARG A 221 -15.26 -0.75 -1.76
C ARG A 221 -14.12 -1.46 -1.08
N VAL A 222 -13.92 -2.75 -1.33
CA VAL A 222 -12.71 -3.46 -0.90
C VAL A 222 -11.58 -3.07 -1.87
N PRO A 223 -10.60 -2.25 -1.45
CA PRO A 223 -9.57 -1.80 -2.37
C PRO A 223 -8.56 -2.91 -2.65
N ILE A 224 -7.86 -2.80 -3.78
CA ILE A 224 -6.59 -3.50 -3.95
C ILE A 224 -5.57 -3.02 -2.91
N LYS A 225 -4.48 -3.76 -2.76
CA LYS A 225 -3.41 -3.34 -1.87
C LYS A 225 -2.81 -2.00 -2.30
N SER A 226 -2.76 -1.07 -1.36
CA SER A 226 -2.18 0.26 -1.58
C SER A 226 -0.66 0.25 -1.40
N ALA A 227 0.03 0.36 -2.51
CA ALA A 227 1.47 0.52 -2.57
C ALA A 227 1.86 1.23 -3.87
N CYS A 228 3.07 1.80 -3.89
CA CYS A 228 3.66 2.29 -5.12
C CYS A 228 3.67 1.18 -6.17
N PHE A 229 3.52 1.50 -7.46
CA PHE A 229 3.43 0.49 -8.53
C PHE A 229 4.71 -0.37 -8.67
N PHE A 230 5.84 0.12 -8.12
CA PHE A 230 7.14 -0.56 -8.04
C PHE A 230 7.51 -0.92 -6.59
N CYS A 231 6.54 -1.18 -5.71
CA CYS A 231 6.88 -1.52 -4.33
C CYS A 231 7.49 -2.93 -4.26
N PRO A 232 8.66 -3.15 -3.63
CA PRO A 232 9.26 -4.49 -3.46
C PRO A 232 8.41 -5.45 -2.62
N ALA A 233 7.42 -4.92 -1.90
CA ALA A 233 6.50 -5.74 -1.12
C ALA A 233 5.34 -6.31 -1.96
N SER A 234 5.29 -6.05 -3.28
CA SER A 234 4.25 -6.56 -4.18
C SER A 234 4.26 -8.09 -4.25
N LYS A 235 3.09 -8.68 -4.44
CA LYS A 235 2.86 -10.12 -4.64
C LYS A 235 2.80 -10.46 -6.12
N HIS A 236 2.95 -11.74 -6.46
CA HIS A 236 2.94 -12.15 -7.87
C HIS A 236 1.62 -11.83 -8.54
N TRP A 237 0.49 -12.07 -7.85
CA TRP A 237 -0.82 -11.67 -8.39
C TRP A 237 -0.90 -10.17 -8.65
N GLU A 238 -0.29 -9.32 -7.81
CA GLU A 238 -0.27 -7.87 -8.00
C GLU A 238 0.56 -7.45 -9.23
N LEU A 239 1.60 -8.22 -9.58
CA LEU A 239 2.41 -7.96 -10.78
C LEU A 239 1.65 -8.36 -12.05
N TYR A 240 0.96 -9.51 -12.05
CA TYR A 240 0.06 -9.89 -13.14
C TYR A 240 -1.10 -8.91 -13.29
N TRP A 241 -1.67 -8.45 -12.18
CA TRP A 241 -2.69 -7.41 -12.17
C TRP A 241 -2.15 -6.13 -12.81
N LEU A 242 -0.92 -5.73 -12.47
CA LEU A 242 -0.27 -4.56 -13.08
C LEU A 242 -0.03 -4.77 -14.58
N ALA A 243 0.40 -5.96 -15.01
CA ALA A 243 0.57 -6.29 -16.42
C ALA A 243 -0.75 -6.18 -17.22
N ALA A 244 -1.84 -6.68 -16.65
CA ALA A 244 -3.16 -6.68 -17.28
C ALA A 244 -3.74 -5.26 -17.39
N HIS A 245 -3.73 -4.52 -16.28
CA HIS A 245 -4.48 -3.26 -16.15
C HIS A 245 -3.62 -2.01 -16.42
N HIS A 246 -2.33 -2.06 -16.11
CA HIS A 246 -1.40 -0.93 -16.25
C HIS A 246 -0.02 -1.37 -16.78
N PRO A 247 0.06 -1.95 -17.99
CA PRO A 247 1.32 -2.49 -18.53
C PRO A 247 2.43 -1.43 -18.58
N GLN A 248 2.08 -0.17 -18.81
CA GLN A 248 3.00 0.98 -18.79
C GLN A 248 3.65 1.19 -17.41
N LEU A 249 2.91 0.96 -16.32
CA LEU A 249 3.45 1.07 -14.96
C LEU A 249 4.35 -0.13 -14.62
N LEU A 250 4.00 -1.33 -15.11
CA LEU A 250 4.88 -2.48 -14.97
C LEU A 250 6.20 -2.26 -15.70
N GLU A 251 6.18 -1.81 -16.96
CA GLU A 251 7.40 -1.47 -17.72
C GLU A 251 8.26 -0.43 -16.99
N ARG A 252 7.64 0.62 -16.42
CA ARG A 252 8.38 1.60 -15.61
C ARG A 252 9.04 0.97 -14.38
N ALA A 253 8.41 -0.02 -13.76
CA ALA A 253 8.99 -0.74 -12.63
C ALA A 253 10.15 -1.66 -13.07
N LEU A 254 10.02 -2.32 -14.22
CA LEU A 254 11.09 -3.13 -14.83
C LEU A 254 12.29 -2.27 -15.21
N LEU A 255 12.04 -1.09 -15.79
CA LEU A 255 13.10 -0.12 -16.12
C LEU A 255 13.83 0.36 -14.87
N LEU A 256 13.08 0.66 -13.79
CA LEU A 256 13.68 1.10 -12.53
C LEU A 256 14.60 0.03 -11.96
N GLU A 257 14.17 -1.22 -11.97
CA GLU A 257 15.00 -2.35 -11.52
C GLU A 257 16.27 -2.46 -12.34
N ARG A 258 16.16 -2.47 -13.67
CA ARG A 258 17.31 -2.54 -14.56
C ARG A 258 18.28 -1.40 -14.27
N GLN A 259 17.80 -0.16 -14.23
CA GLN A 259 18.65 0.99 -13.98
C GLN A 259 19.36 0.90 -12.62
N ALA A 260 18.68 0.43 -11.57
CA ALA A 260 19.30 0.28 -10.26
C ALA A 260 20.35 -0.84 -10.21
N LEU A 261 20.20 -1.89 -11.02
CA LEU A 261 21.06 -3.07 -10.98
C LEU A 261 22.15 -3.09 -12.05
N THR A 262 22.06 -2.24 -13.07
CA THR A 262 23.11 -2.05 -14.09
C THR A 262 23.69 -0.64 -14.09
N GLY A 263 23.19 0.26 -13.24
CA GLY A 263 23.64 1.65 -13.14
C GLY A 263 24.99 1.81 -12.45
N LYS A 264 25.51 3.05 -12.44
CA LYS A 264 26.82 3.43 -11.89
C LYS A 264 26.96 3.15 -10.39
N HIS A 265 25.83 3.08 -9.68
CA HIS A 265 25.77 2.83 -8.24
C HIS A 265 25.44 1.37 -7.90
N SER A 266 25.27 0.52 -8.92
CA SER A 266 25.02 -0.89 -8.71
C SER A 266 26.22 -1.55 -8.04
N ARG A 267 25.92 -2.47 -7.12
CA ARG A 267 26.90 -3.39 -6.52
C ARG A 267 26.68 -4.82 -7.00
N PHE A 268 25.87 -5.02 -8.04
CA PHE A 268 25.50 -6.34 -8.52
C PHE A 268 26.75 -7.13 -8.94
N ASP A 269 27.60 -6.53 -9.78
CA ASP A 269 28.82 -7.18 -10.27
C ASP A 269 29.95 -7.23 -9.21
N ALA A 270 29.79 -6.52 -8.09
CA ALA A 270 30.73 -6.57 -6.96
C ALA A 270 30.49 -7.77 -6.03
N VAL A 271 29.41 -8.52 -6.24
CA VAL A 271 29.11 -9.77 -5.55
C VAL A 271 29.18 -10.90 -6.58
N GLU A 272 29.83 -12.00 -6.22
CA GLU A 272 29.99 -13.14 -7.12
C GLU A 272 28.67 -13.93 -7.24
N PHE A 273 27.81 -13.50 -8.16
CA PHE A 273 26.56 -14.20 -8.51
C PHE A 273 26.74 -15.25 -9.63
N GLY A 274 27.96 -15.41 -10.15
CA GLY A 274 28.30 -16.33 -11.23
C GLY A 274 28.00 -15.82 -12.64
N ALA A 275 27.25 -14.73 -12.80
CA ALA A 275 26.97 -14.08 -14.08
C ALA A 275 26.54 -12.62 -13.87
N SER A 276 26.57 -11.82 -14.95
CA SER A 276 26.08 -10.44 -14.92
C SER A 276 24.57 -10.37 -14.67
N TRP A 277 24.06 -9.21 -14.25
CA TRP A 277 22.61 -9.03 -14.09
C TRP A 277 21.84 -9.31 -15.39
N GLU A 278 22.34 -8.81 -16.53
CA GLU A 278 21.71 -9.02 -17.84
C GLU A 278 21.68 -10.51 -18.22
N ASP A 279 22.76 -11.24 -17.99
CA ASP A 279 22.81 -12.69 -18.27
C ASP A 279 21.83 -13.48 -17.39
N LEU A 280 21.76 -13.16 -16.10
CA LEU A 280 20.81 -13.81 -15.19
C LEU A 280 19.36 -13.52 -15.56
N VAL A 281 19.08 -12.29 -15.99
CA VAL A 281 17.74 -11.90 -16.42
C VAL A 281 17.35 -12.57 -17.71
N ARG A 282 18.26 -12.68 -18.69
CA ARG A 282 17.97 -13.20 -20.04
C ARG A 282 18.02 -14.72 -20.13
N ASN A 283 18.95 -15.34 -19.43
CA ASN A 283 19.33 -16.74 -19.69
C ASN A 283 19.09 -17.67 -18.50
N ALA A 284 19.08 -17.18 -17.25
CA ALA A 284 18.99 -18.06 -16.09
C ALA A 284 17.54 -18.44 -15.74
N ASP A 285 17.31 -19.71 -15.39
CA ASP A 285 15.99 -20.21 -14.95
C ASP A 285 15.59 -19.75 -13.54
N SER A 286 16.54 -19.21 -12.76
CA SER A 286 16.29 -18.74 -11.41
C SER A 286 17.18 -17.54 -11.07
N PHE A 287 16.72 -16.66 -10.16
CA PHE A 287 17.48 -15.51 -9.69
C PHE A 287 18.18 -15.84 -8.37
N PRO A 288 19.39 -15.29 -8.10
CA PRO A 288 20.06 -15.47 -6.82
C PRO A 288 19.17 -15.13 -5.61
N SER A 289 19.28 -15.93 -4.55
CA SER A 289 18.42 -15.79 -3.38
C SER A 289 18.78 -14.56 -2.52
N THR A 290 17.82 -14.12 -1.71
CA THR A 290 17.97 -12.94 -0.83
C THR A 290 19.01 -13.12 0.28
N THR A 291 19.51 -14.34 0.50
CA THR A 291 20.55 -14.63 1.52
C THR A 291 21.97 -14.45 0.97
N THR A 292 22.16 -14.44 -0.35
CA THR A 292 23.46 -14.24 -1.01
C THR A 292 23.58 -12.86 -1.66
N THR A 293 22.46 -12.15 -1.86
CA THR A 293 22.42 -10.79 -2.40
C THR A 293 22.40 -9.75 -1.29
N VAL A 294 23.54 -9.08 -1.04
CA VAL A 294 23.57 -7.86 -0.21
C VAL A 294 22.83 -6.76 -0.95
N GLY A 295 21.54 -6.63 -0.64
CA GLY A 295 20.70 -5.53 -1.09
C GLY A 295 19.47 -5.91 -1.93
N LEU A 296 19.09 -7.17 -2.01
CA LEU A 296 17.87 -7.59 -2.74
C LEU A 296 16.85 -8.30 -1.83
N GLY A 297 16.84 -7.94 -0.55
CA GLY A 297 15.89 -8.42 0.45
C GLY A 297 14.46 -7.97 0.18
N ARG A 298 13.67 -8.88 -0.41
CA ARG A 298 12.31 -8.73 -0.99
C ARG A 298 12.31 -8.17 -2.41
N SER A 299 12.83 -9.05 -3.29
CA SER A 299 12.28 -9.38 -4.61
C SER A 299 12.12 -8.24 -5.59
N PHE A 300 13.21 -7.56 -5.91
CA PHE A 300 13.40 -7.07 -7.26
C PHE A 300 14.21 -8.12 -8.02
N ALA A 301 13.47 -9.05 -8.62
CA ALA A 301 13.89 -9.89 -9.75
C ALA A 301 12.80 -9.85 -10.83
N TRP A 302 12.13 -8.71 -11.00
CA TRP A 302 10.88 -8.57 -11.76
C TRP A 302 11.12 -8.74 -13.25
N ASN A 303 12.25 -8.30 -13.80
CA ASN A 303 12.61 -8.51 -15.20
C ASN A 303 12.75 -10.01 -15.49
N GLN A 304 13.48 -10.75 -14.63
CA GLN A 304 13.61 -12.19 -14.80
C GLN A 304 12.26 -12.90 -14.63
N TRP A 305 11.51 -12.55 -13.57
CA TRP A 305 10.17 -13.07 -13.35
C TRP A 305 9.27 -12.83 -14.57
N ALA A 306 9.28 -11.62 -15.11
CA ALA A 306 8.46 -11.25 -16.25
C ALA A 306 8.83 -12.04 -17.51
N ARG A 307 10.13 -12.26 -17.77
CA ARG A 307 10.60 -13.10 -18.88
C ARG A 307 10.15 -14.55 -18.71
N ILE A 308 10.48 -15.18 -17.58
CA ILE A 308 10.18 -16.60 -17.30
C ILE A 308 8.68 -16.88 -17.39
N ASN A 309 7.84 -15.91 -17.00
CA ASN A 309 6.39 -16.06 -17.03
C ASN A 309 5.73 -15.57 -18.32
N GLY A 310 6.53 -15.22 -19.34
CA GLY A 310 6.05 -14.76 -20.64
C GLY A 310 5.23 -13.48 -20.57
N VAL A 311 5.51 -12.62 -19.59
CA VAL A 311 4.86 -11.30 -19.40
C VAL A 311 5.43 -10.26 -20.36
N VAL A 312 6.70 -10.41 -20.73
CA VAL A 312 7.40 -9.51 -21.66
C VAL A 312 7.81 -10.22 -22.96
N ASP A 313 8.03 -9.45 -24.01
CA ASP A 313 8.65 -9.88 -25.27
C ASP A 313 10.19 -9.95 -25.16
N GLU A 314 10.87 -10.28 -26.27
CA GLU A 314 12.35 -10.38 -26.33
C GLU A 314 13.06 -9.04 -26.06
N ALA A 315 12.37 -7.93 -26.30
CA ALA A 315 12.83 -6.57 -26.02
C ALA A 315 12.46 -6.08 -24.62
N PHE A 316 11.88 -6.94 -23.77
CA PHE A 316 11.42 -6.64 -22.42
C PHE A 316 10.26 -5.63 -22.35
N ASN A 317 9.51 -5.45 -23.43
CA ASN A 317 8.23 -4.72 -23.37
C ASN A 317 7.15 -5.62 -22.80
N VAL A 318 6.26 -5.08 -21.97
CA VAL A 318 5.15 -5.88 -21.42
C VAL A 318 4.17 -6.16 -22.56
N LYS A 319 3.84 -7.44 -22.77
CA LYS A 319 2.93 -7.86 -23.83
C LYS A 319 1.54 -7.26 -23.60
N ARG A 320 0.90 -6.81 -24.69
CA ARG A 320 -0.37 -6.05 -24.63
C ARG A 320 -1.47 -6.60 -25.52
N GLY A 321 -1.23 -7.75 -26.17
CA GLY A 321 -2.26 -8.41 -26.97
C GLY A 321 -3.48 -8.72 -26.11
N GLU A 322 -4.65 -8.79 -26.72
CA GLU A 322 -5.90 -9.08 -26.00
C GLU A 322 -5.82 -10.42 -25.26
N GLY A 323 -5.27 -11.45 -25.90
CA GLY A 323 -5.00 -12.75 -25.29
C GLY A 323 -4.02 -12.67 -24.11
N ASP A 324 -2.97 -11.84 -24.19
CA ASP A 324 -2.00 -11.64 -23.10
C ASP A 324 -2.66 -10.97 -21.89
N ARG A 325 -3.42 -9.89 -22.13
CA ARG A 325 -4.13 -9.16 -21.08
C ARG A 325 -5.13 -10.06 -20.36
N ALA A 326 -5.92 -10.83 -21.11
CA ALA A 326 -6.86 -11.78 -20.55
C ALA A 326 -6.14 -12.88 -19.75
N ARG A 327 -4.99 -13.37 -20.23
CA ARG A 327 -4.15 -14.32 -19.48
C ARG A 327 -3.66 -13.72 -18.17
N PHE A 328 -3.10 -12.51 -18.19
CA PHE A 328 -2.58 -11.86 -16.97
C PHE A 328 -3.68 -11.58 -15.95
N ALA A 329 -4.88 -11.15 -16.40
CA ALA A 329 -6.03 -10.97 -15.53
C ALA A 329 -6.43 -12.29 -14.85
N ARG A 330 -6.55 -13.39 -15.62
CA ARG A 330 -6.84 -14.72 -15.06
C ARG A 330 -5.78 -15.20 -14.07
N LEU A 331 -4.49 -14.99 -14.36
CA LEU A 331 -3.39 -15.34 -13.46
C LEU A 331 -3.43 -14.52 -12.17
N SER A 332 -3.71 -13.21 -12.27
CA SER A 332 -3.94 -12.36 -11.10
C SER A 332 -5.07 -12.92 -10.24
N ASP A 333 -6.24 -13.18 -10.82
CA ASP A 333 -7.40 -13.67 -10.06
C ASP A 333 -7.17 -15.04 -9.43
N THR A 334 -6.48 -15.95 -10.14
CA THR A 334 -6.18 -17.30 -9.64
C THR A 334 -5.17 -17.29 -8.49
N LEU A 335 -4.19 -16.40 -8.56
CA LEU A 335 -3.14 -16.28 -7.54
C LEU A 335 -3.56 -15.39 -6.37
N ARG A 336 -4.67 -14.66 -6.45
CA ARG A 336 -5.13 -13.78 -5.35
C ARG A 336 -5.87 -14.60 -4.28
N ASP A 337 -5.37 -14.56 -3.04
CA ASP A 337 -6.13 -15.09 -1.89
C ASP A 337 -7.39 -14.23 -1.64
N PRO A 338 -8.51 -14.81 -1.16
CA PRO A 338 -9.71 -14.06 -0.76
C PRO A 338 -9.47 -12.86 0.18
N ASP A 339 -8.34 -12.84 0.89
CA ASP A 339 -7.96 -11.75 1.79
C ASP A 339 -7.25 -10.56 1.09
N ASN A 340 -6.99 -10.64 -0.22
CA ASN A 340 -6.27 -9.63 -1.01
C ASN A 340 -4.87 -9.27 -0.46
N ALA A 341 -4.28 -10.07 0.43
CA ALA A 341 -2.99 -9.80 1.07
C ALA A 341 -1.85 -10.65 0.53
N LEU A 342 -2.15 -11.91 0.20
CA LEU A 342 -1.18 -12.94 -0.12
C LEU A 342 -1.46 -13.56 -1.48
N ASP A 343 -0.41 -14.16 -2.05
CA ASP A 343 -0.60 -15.15 -3.09
C ASP A 343 -1.32 -16.37 -2.47
N SER A 344 -2.28 -16.95 -3.19
CA SER A 344 -2.94 -18.19 -2.79
C SER A 344 -1.89 -19.31 -2.67
N ARG A 345 -2.01 -20.19 -1.66
CA ARG A 345 -0.99 -21.23 -1.39
C ARG A 345 -0.91 -22.33 -2.45
N SER A 346 -1.74 -22.26 -3.49
CA SER A 346 -1.67 -23.11 -4.67
C SER A 346 -0.45 -22.70 -5.51
N GLN A 347 0.74 -23.17 -5.15
CA GLN A 347 2.04 -22.83 -5.76
C GLN A 347 2.22 -23.31 -7.22
N VAL A 348 1.17 -23.77 -7.89
CA VAL A 348 1.21 -24.04 -9.32
C VAL A 348 0.62 -22.83 -10.01
N ILE A 349 1.46 -22.00 -10.65
CA ILE A 349 0.98 -21.05 -11.66
C ILE A 349 0.32 -21.93 -12.72
N PRO A 350 -1.01 -21.89 -12.90
CA PRO A 350 -1.65 -22.77 -13.84
C PRO A 350 -1.17 -22.41 -15.25
N THR A 351 -0.79 -23.42 -16.03
CA THR A 351 -0.67 -23.27 -17.46
C THR A 351 -2.07 -23.03 -18.00
N VAL A 352 -2.45 -21.76 -18.15
CA VAL A 352 -3.73 -21.40 -18.74
C VAL A 352 -3.60 -21.56 -20.25
N SER A 353 -4.08 -22.69 -20.78
CA SER A 353 -4.29 -22.87 -22.21
C SER A 353 -5.29 -21.83 -22.70
N ILE A 354 -4.87 -20.99 -23.64
CA ILE A 354 -5.77 -20.10 -24.35
C ILE A 354 -6.36 -20.93 -25.48
N GLU A 355 -7.68 -21.11 -25.50
CA GLU A 355 -8.37 -21.43 -26.76
C GLU A 355 -8.20 -20.20 -27.65
N VAL A 356 -7.18 -20.25 -28.50
CA VAL A 356 -7.02 -19.29 -29.58
C VAL A 356 -8.11 -19.70 -30.57
N GLU A 357 -9.24 -18.99 -30.55
CA GLU A 357 -10.17 -19.04 -31.67
C GLU A 357 -9.37 -18.53 -32.88
N GLN A 358 -8.89 -19.49 -33.68
CA GLN A 358 -8.12 -19.25 -34.88
C GLN A 358 -9.06 -18.55 -35.87
N LEU A 359 -9.06 -17.22 -35.85
CA LEU A 359 -9.51 -16.46 -36.99
C LEU A 359 -8.45 -16.66 -38.07
N GLU A 360 -8.73 -17.56 -39.01
CA GLU A 360 -8.00 -17.70 -40.28
C GLU A 360 -8.04 -16.37 -41.01
N LEU A 361 -7.05 -15.52 -40.74
CA LEU A 361 -6.66 -14.46 -41.63
C LEU A 361 -5.28 -14.84 -42.14
N TRP A 362 -5.18 -14.97 -43.46
CA TRP A 362 -4.01 -15.27 -44.28
C TRP A 362 -3.76 -16.76 -44.58
N ARG A 363 -4.28 -17.19 -45.74
CA ARG A 363 -3.67 -18.26 -46.57
C ARG A 363 -2.41 -17.74 -47.25
#